data_AF-A0A2G1WP28-F1
#
_entry.id   AF-A0A2G1WP28-F1
#
_cell.length_a   1.000
_cell.length_b   1.000
_cell.length_c   1.000
_cell.angle_alpha   90.00
_cell.angle_beta   90.00
_cell.angle_gamma   90.00
#
_symmetry.space_group_name_H-M   'P 1'
#
loop_
_entity.id
_entity.type
_entity.pdbx_description
1 polymer ?
#
loop_
_entity_poly.entity_id
_entity_poly.type
_entity_poly.pdbx_seq_one_letter_code
_entity_poly.pdbx_strand_id
1 'polypeptide(L)'
;TGGTQPADHVHGIVVEAMRERDIDLSDRTPREVTPDELQAVDIVVTMGCSASDVCPATWNGENRDWGLDDPHERPIEQVREIRDEIEERVVSLFDELLSQTPSAE
;
A
#
# COMPACT_ATOMS: atom_id res chain seq x y z
N THR A 1 -0.79 -4.84 5.87
CA THR A 1 0.26 -3.98 5.29
C THR A 1 1.53 -4.18 6.11
N GLY A 2 2.68 -3.97 5.50
CA GLY A 2 3.99 -4.11 6.15
C GLY A 2 5.06 -3.49 5.26
N GLY A 3 6.22 -3.18 5.85
CA GLY A 3 7.40 -2.69 5.14
C GLY A 3 8.52 -3.72 5.16
N THR A 4 9.49 -3.56 4.28
CA THR A 4 10.78 -4.30 4.35
C THR A 4 11.66 -3.78 5.48
N GLN A 5 11.54 -2.49 5.78
CA GLN A 5 12.26 -1.81 6.85
C GLN A 5 11.24 -1.00 7.66
N PRO A 6 10.59 -1.60 8.67
CA PRO A 6 9.58 -0.92 9.46
C PRO A 6 10.22 0.20 10.30
N ALA A 7 9.62 1.39 10.24
CA ALA A 7 9.95 2.51 11.13
C ALA A 7 9.38 2.27 12.55
N ASP A 8 9.83 3.06 13.53
CA ASP A 8 9.34 2.95 14.91
C ASP A 8 7.86 3.35 15.08
N HIS A 9 7.37 4.24 14.21
CA HIS A 9 6.01 4.76 14.26
C HIS A 9 5.56 5.27 12.88
N VAL A 10 4.24 5.40 12.68
CA VAL A 10 3.68 6.07 11.50
C VAL A 10 4.02 7.56 11.57
N HIS A 11 4.52 8.14 10.47
CA HIS A 11 4.86 9.56 10.42
C HIS A 11 3.65 10.44 10.80
N GLY A 12 3.85 11.39 11.71
CA GLY A 12 2.78 12.25 12.20
C GLY A 12 2.07 13.04 11.10
N ILE A 13 2.79 13.45 10.06
CA ILE A 13 2.24 14.15 8.89
C ILE A 13 1.25 13.28 8.09
N VAL A 14 1.50 11.97 8.04
CA VAL A 14 0.60 11.00 7.39
C VAL A 14 -0.64 10.78 8.25
N VAL A 15 -0.49 10.70 9.58
CA VAL A 15 -1.63 10.63 10.50
C VAL A 15 -2.52 11.88 10.37
N GLU A 16 -1.92 13.07 10.26
CA GLU A 16 -2.64 14.32 10.04
C GLU A 16 -3.41 14.29 8.72
N ALA A 17 -2.76 13.94 7.60
CA ALA A 17 -3.40 13.87 6.30
C ALA A 17 -4.56 12.85 6.25
N MET A 18 -4.43 11.71 6.94
CA MET A 18 -5.46 10.67 6.94
C MET A 18 -6.65 11.01 7.84
N ARG A 19 -6.42 11.75 8.93
CA ARG A 19 -7.50 12.26 9.79
C ARG A 19 -8.43 13.24 9.07
N GLU A 20 -7.95 13.96 8.06
CA GLU A 20 -8.80 14.80 7.20
C GLU A 20 -9.86 13.99 6.43
N ARG A 21 -9.65 12.68 6.26
CA ARG A 21 -10.58 11.73 5.64
C ARG A 21 -11.27 10.83 6.67
N ASP A 22 -11.27 11.22 7.95
CA ASP A 22 -11.81 10.45 9.07
C ASP A 22 -11.15 9.06 9.28
N ILE A 23 -9.90 8.90 8.84
CA ILE A 23 -9.11 7.66 9.01
C ILE A 23 -8.03 7.90 10.08
N ASP A 24 -8.16 7.24 11.23
CA ASP A 24 -7.14 7.30 12.29
C ASP A 24 -6.09 6.20 12.13
N LEU A 25 -4.85 6.61 11.93
CA LEU A 25 -3.67 5.73 11.85
C LEU A 25 -2.80 5.77 13.11
N SER A 26 -3.17 6.55 14.13
CA SER A 26 -2.30 6.78 15.30
C SER A 26 -2.01 5.53 16.14
N ASP A 27 -2.93 4.55 16.15
CA ASP A 27 -2.76 3.28 16.84
C ASP A 27 -2.07 2.20 15.98
N ARG A 28 -1.61 2.54 14.76
CA ARG A 28 -0.94 1.59 13.88
C ARG A 28 0.55 1.52 14.19
N THR A 29 1.05 0.30 14.34
CA THR A 29 2.48 0.03 14.49
C THR A 29 3.05 -0.49 13.16
N PRO A 30 4.07 0.16 12.57
CA PRO A 30 4.75 -0.40 11.43
C PRO A 30 5.32 -1.78 11.77
N ARG A 31 5.20 -2.70 10.83
CA ARG A 31 5.69 -4.07 10.99
C ARG A 31 6.34 -4.57 9.72
N GLU A 32 7.18 -5.58 9.89
CA GLU A 32 7.74 -6.30 8.77
C GLU A 32 6.65 -7.11 8.05
N VAL A 33 6.79 -7.25 6.74
CA VAL A 33 6.03 -8.21 5.94
C VAL A 33 6.77 -9.54 5.87
N THR A 34 6.08 -10.63 6.20
CA THR A 34 6.71 -11.95 6.20
C THR A 34 6.56 -12.66 4.85
N PRO A 35 7.46 -13.58 4.48
CA PRO A 35 7.32 -14.40 3.27
C PRO A 35 6.02 -15.20 3.22
N ASP A 36 5.56 -15.72 4.36
CA ASP A 36 4.32 -16.52 4.44
C ASP A 36 3.08 -15.66 4.12
N GLU A 37 3.06 -14.40 4.58
CA GLU A 37 2.00 -13.46 4.23
C GLU A 37 2.01 -13.11 2.74
N LEU A 38 3.20 -12.95 2.13
CA LEU A 38 3.33 -12.69 0.71
C LEU A 38 2.88 -13.88 -0.12
N GLN A 39 3.13 -15.12 0.33
CA GLN A 39 2.63 -16.33 -0.33
C GLN A 39 1.11 -16.48 -0.26
N ALA A 40 0.47 -15.91 0.75
CA ALA A 40 -0.96 -16.06 1.01
C ALA A 40 -1.85 -15.04 0.26
N VAL A 41 -1.27 -14.04 -0.40
CA VAL A 41 -2.02 -13.01 -1.13
C VAL A 41 -1.94 -13.20 -2.64
N ASP A 42 -3.03 -12.85 -3.33
CA ASP A 42 -3.09 -12.90 -4.79
C ASP A 42 -2.39 -11.70 -5.45
N ILE A 43 -2.35 -10.56 -4.76
CA ILE A 43 -1.80 -9.30 -5.29
C ILE A 43 -0.91 -8.66 -4.24
N VAL A 44 0.30 -8.27 -4.65
CA VAL A 44 1.23 -7.44 -3.86
C VAL A 44 1.38 -6.09 -4.54
N VAL A 45 1.02 -5.03 -3.82
CA VAL A 45 1.17 -3.64 -4.28
C VAL A 45 2.34 -2.98 -3.54
N THR A 46 3.31 -2.45 -4.29
CA THR A 46 4.44 -1.69 -3.73
C THR A 46 4.34 -0.21 -4.06
N MET A 47 4.78 0.63 -3.13
CA MET A 47 4.66 2.08 -3.23
C MET A 47 5.98 2.79 -3.58
N GLY A 48 7.01 2.08 -4.09
CA GLY A 48 8.32 2.70 -4.40
C GLY A 48 9.55 1.82 -4.07
N CYS A 49 9.35 0.65 -3.45
CA CYS A 49 10.36 -0.39 -3.39
C CYS A 49 10.09 -1.45 -4.45
N SER A 50 11.12 -1.91 -5.15
CA SER A 50 11.01 -2.99 -6.12
C SER A 50 10.50 -4.26 -5.45
N ALA A 51 9.32 -4.70 -5.85
CA ALA A 51 8.68 -5.85 -5.24
C ALA A 51 9.35 -7.20 -5.59
N SER A 52 10.18 -7.20 -6.63
CA SER A 52 11.08 -8.31 -6.98
C SER A 52 12.01 -8.72 -5.83
N ASP A 53 12.24 -7.83 -4.87
CA ASP A 53 13.10 -8.09 -3.71
C ASP A 53 12.37 -8.74 -2.53
N VAL A 54 11.03 -8.78 -2.54
CA VAL A 54 10.23 -9.26 -1.40
C VAL A 54 9.45 -10.54 -1.69
N CYS A 55 9.06 -10.80 -2.93
CA CYS A 55 8.20 -11.94 -3.24
C CYS A 55 9.01 -13.26 -3.29
N PRO A 56 8.59 -14.34 -2.60
CA PRO A 56 9.26 -15.63 -2.69
C PRO A 56 9.24 -16.20 -4.12
N ALA A 57 10.30 -16.90 -4.53
CA ALA A 57 10.42 -17.45 -5.88
C ALA A 57 9.31 -18.43 -6.29
N THR A 58 8.60 -19.00 -5.31
CA THR A 58 7.47 -19.93 -5.52
C THR A 58 6.11 -19.24 -5.59
N TRP A 59 6.06 -17.93 -5.38
CA TRP A 59 4.81 -17.17 -5.44
C TRP A 59 4.42 -16.87 -6.90
N ASN A 60 3.12 -17.01 -7.19
CA ASN A 60 2.56 -16.87 -8.54
C ASN A 60 1.42 -15.85 -8.58
N GLY A 61 1.39 -14.92 -7.61
CA GLY A 61 0.44 -13.81 -7.61
C GLY A 61 0.89 -12.65 -8.50
N GLU A 62 0.06 -11.62 -8.56
CA GLU A 62 0.31 -10.43 -9.36
C GLU A 62 1.06 -9.38 -8.55
N ASN A 63 2.12 -8.85 -9.14
CA ASN A 63 2.89 -7.78 -8.57
C ASN A 63 2.60 -6.44 -9.24
N ARG A 64 2.27 -5.41 -8.47
CA ARG A 64 2.01 -4.06 -8.98
C ARG A 64 2.89 -3.03 -8.27
N ASP A 65 3.80 -2.41 -9.02
CA ASP A 65 4.53 -1.25 -8.54
C ASP A 65 3.80 0.04 -8.91
N TRP A 66 3.38 0.76 -7.88
CA TRP A 66 2.74 2.06 -8.00
C TRP A 66 3.77 3.19 -8.07
N GLY A 67 5.03 2.97 -7.69
CA GLY A 67 6.10 3.97 -7.83
C GLY A 67 5.73 5.33 -7.21
N LEU A 68 5.10 5.31 -6.04
CA LEU A 68 4.68 6.52 -5.33
C LEU A 68 5.89 7.22 -4.71
N ASP A 69 5.78 8.53 -4.56
CA ASP A 69 6.77 9.32 -3.83
C ASP A 69 6.71 9.01 -2.33
N ASP A 70 7.89 8.98 -1.68
CA ASP A 70 7.96 8.85 -0.22
C ASP A 70 7.42 10.13 0.45
N PRO A 71 6.41 10.02 1.33
CA PRO A 71 5.87 11.16 2.09
C PRO A 71 6.84 11.67 3.18
N HIS A 72 7.94 10.98 3.47
CA HIS A 72 8.95 11.42 4.44
C HIS A 72 9.50 12.80 4.09
N GLU A 73 9.52 13.71 5.09
CA GLU A 73 10.00 15.09 4.96
C GLU A 73 9.29 15.96 3.91
N ARG A 74 8.14 15.48 3.38
CA ARG A 74 7.31 16.24 2.45
C ARG A 74 6.37 17.21 3.20
N PRO A 75 6.03 18.36 2.61
CA PRO A 75 5.00 19.24 3.15
C PRO A 75 3.62 18.56 3.10
N ILE A 76 2.69 18.95 3.99
CA ILE A 76 1.37 18.33 4.12
C ILE A 76 0.59 18.34 2.79
N GLU A 77 0.76 19.37 1.96
CA GLU A 77 0.14 19.47 0.64
C GLU A 77 0.56 18.33 -0.29
N GLN A 78 1.85 17.99 -0.32
CA GLN A 78 2.35 16.86 -1.13
C GLN A 78 1.91 15.52 -0.54
N VAL A 79 1.82 15.41 0.79
CA VAL A 79 1.29 14.20 1.44
C VAL A 79 -0.19 13.98 1.10
N ARG A 80 -0.97 15.06 0.99
CA ARG A 80 -2.37 14.99 0.51
C ARG A 80 -2.46 14.53 -0.93
N GLU A 81 -1.59 15.04 -1.81
CA GLU A 81 -1.53 14.59 -3.22
C GLU A 81 -1.23 13.08 -3.29
N ILE A 82 -0.24 12.59 -2.54
CA ILE A 82 0.08 11.15 -2.46
C ILE A 82 -1.12 10.35 -1.93
N ARG A 83 -1.79 10.82 -0.87
CA ARG A 83 -3.00 10.18 -0.32
C ARG A 83 -4.10 10.06 -1.37
N ASP A 84 -4.39 11.15 -2.08
CA ASP A 84 -5.48 11.21 -3.05
C ASP A 84 -5.15 10.33 -4.27
N GLU A 85 -3.90 10.29 -4.71
CA GLU A 85 -3.42 9.36 -5.74
C GLU A 85 -3.55 7.89 -5.32
N ILE A 86 -3.22 7.56 -4.06
CA ILE A 86 -3.44 6.22 -3.50
C ILE A 86 -4.92 5.85 -3.54
N GLU A 87 -5.81 6.76 -3.14
CA GLU A 87 -7.26 6.53 -3.18
C GLU A 87 -7.74 6.20 -4.59
N GLU A 88 -7.37 7.01 -5.59
CA GLU A 88 -7.75 6.80 -6.98
C GLU A 88 -7.27 5.43 -7.51
N ARG A 89 -6.03 5.06 -7.20
CA ARG A 89 -5.44 3.78 -7.61
C ARG A 89 -6.08 2.59 -6.91
N VAL A 90 -6.42 2.72 -5.63
CA VAL A 90 -7.17 1.69 -4.88
C VAL A 90 -8.55 1.50 -5.50
N VAL A 91 -9.28 2.58 -5.78
CA VAL A 91 -10.61 2.51 -6.42
C VAL A 91 -10.51 1.85 -7.79
N SER A 92 -9.57 2.30 -8.63
CA SER A 92 -9.35 1.71 -9.96
C SER A 92 -8.98 0.23 -9.88
N LEU A 93 -8.19 -0.19 -8.89
CA LEU A 93 -7.86 -1.60 -8.66
C LEU A 93 -9.13 -2.40 -8.34
N PHE A 94 -9.99 -1.90 -7.44
CA PHE A 94 -11.24 -2.58 -7.12
C PHE A 94 -12.19 -2.65 -8.33
N ASP A 95 -12.31 -1.57 -9.11
CA ASP A 95 -13.13 -1.57 -10.32
C ASP A 95 -12.63 -2.61 -11.34
N GLU A 96 -11.31 -2.72 -11.50
CA GLU A 96 -10.68 -3.72 -12.36
C GLU A 96 -10.95 -5.15 -11.86
N LEU A 97 -10.80 -5.42 -10.56
CA LEU A 97 -11.02 -6.74 -9.98
C LEU A 97 -12.49 -7.17 -10.03
N LEU A 98 -13.40 -6.23 -9.78
CA LEU A 98 -14.84 -6.48 -9.79
C LEU A 98 -15.38 -6.62 -11.21
N SER A 99 -14.80 -5.91 -12.20
CA SER A 99 -15.16 -6.06 -13.62
C SER A 99 -14.59 -7.32 -14.25
N GLN A 100 -13.50 -7.86 -13.72
CA GLN A 100 -12.89 -9.12 -14.16
C GLN A 100 -13.55 -10.37 -13.57
N THR A 101 -14.52 -10.25 -12.65
CA THR A 101 -15.29 -11.41 -12.18
C THR A 101 -16.24 -11.86 -13.30
N PRO A 102 -16.00 -12.98 -14.01
CA PRO A 102 -17.02 -13.55 -14.87
C PRO A 102 -18.12 -14.05 -13.95
N SER A 103 -19.39 -13.82 -14.34
CA SER A 103 -20.55 -14.45 -13.70
C SER A 103 -20.22 -15.90 -13.34
N ALA A 104 -20.28 -16.22 -12.05
CA ALA A 104 -20.28 -17.60 -11.61
C ALA A 104 -21.47 -18.30 -12.30
N GLU A 105 -21.17 -19.25 -13.19
CA GLU A 105 -22.12 -20.29 -13.63
C GLU A 105 -22.30 -21.35 -12.53
#